data_AF-A0AAE6ZKG8-F1
#
_entry.id   AF-A0AAE6ZKG8-F1
#
_cell.length_a   1.000
_cell.length_b   1.000
_cell.length_c   1.000
_cell.angle_alpha   90.00
_cell.angle_beta   90.00
_cell.angle_gamma   90.00
#
_symmetry.space_group_name_H-M   'P 1'
#
loop_
_entity.id
_entity.type
_entity.pdbx_description
1 polymer ?
#
loop_
_entity_poly.entity_id
_entity_poly.type
_entity_poly.pdbx_seq_one_letter_code
_entity_poly.pdbx_strand_id
1 'polypeptide(L)'
;MQIQIQHLLPIPLKDKLLQRSSGIWNQDVTFSPGSFVKIKAPSGTGKTTLVHYLYHIRYDYTGTVLVDNRPWPAYNKNELAAMRQQQISIIFQDLRLFEQLTAVENIDLKRVMLPNPYCSPEKIREMAARLNVTHVLQQSSKTLSYGERQRIAIIRALSQPFRWLLMDEPFSHLDEENTRRAASLIAEECKARNAGFILTDLDDDQHFSYDVHYQL
;
A
#
# COMPACT_ATOMS: atom_id res chain seq x y z
N MET A 1 -15.03 6.59 -1.18
CA MET A 1 -14.02 5.93 -2.02
C MET A 1 -14.16 4.43 -1.85
N GLN A 2 -15.19 3.90 -2.47
CA GLN A 2 -15.41 2.47 -2.61
C GLN A 2 -14.61 1.99 -3.83
N ILE A 3 -13.93 0.85 -3.72
CA ILE A 3 -13.26 0.21 -4.86
C ILE A 3 -14.01 -1.07 -5.16
N GLN A 4 -14.34 -1.30 -6.43
CA GLN A 4 -14.98 -2.53 -6.88
C GLN A 4 -14.18 -3.15 -8.00
N ILE A 5 -14.16 -4.47 -7.99
CA ILE A 5 -13.58 -5.31 -9.02
C ILE A 5 -14.71 -6.11 -9.63
N GLN A 6 -14.75 -6.21 -10.95
CA GLN A 6 -15.72 -7.02 -11.70
C GLN A 6 -14.99 -7.89 -12.71
N HIS A 7 -15.01 -9.20 -12.49
CA HIS A 7 -14.37 -10.20 -13.36
C HIS A 7 -12.93 -9.87 -13.77
N LEU A 8 -12.14 -9.30 -12.85
CA LEU A 8 -10.78 -8.86 -13.14
C LEU A 8 -9.86 -10.05 -13.34
N LEU A 9 -9.12 -10.03 -14.44
CA LEU A 9 -8.10 -11.04 -14.74
C LEU A 9 -6.87 -10.39 -15.40
N PRO A 10 -5.66 -10.63 -14.89
CA PRO A 10 -4.43 -10.21 -15.55
C PRO A 10 -4.25 -11.01 -16.84
N ILE A 11 -4.06 -10.31 -17.97
CA ILE A 11 -3.83 -10.95 -19.28
C ILE A 11 -2.63 -11.92 -19.22
N PRO A 12 -1.47 -11.59 -18.61
CA PRO A 12 -0.32 -12.49 -18.61
C PRO A 12 -0.46 -13.74 -17.74
N LEU A 13 -1.43 -13.79 -16.82
CA LEU A 13 -1.63 -14.93 -15.91
C LEU A 13 -3.00 -15.59 -16.12
N LYS A 14 -3.75 -15.19 -17.16
CA LYS A 14 -5.15 -15.57 -17.36
C LYS A 14 -5.35 -17.09 -17.32
N ASP A 15 -4.57 -17.83 -18.10
CA ASP A 15 -4.72 -19.30 -18.20
C ASP A 15 -4.41 -20.00 -16.87
N LYS A 16 -3.39 -19.52 -16.15
CA LYS A 16 -2.99 -20.05 -14.84
C LYS A 16 -4.05 -19.78 -13.77
N LEU A 17 -4.66 -18.60 -13.79
CA LEU A 17 -5.64 -18.19 -12.79
C LEU A 17 -7.03 -18.77 -13.06
N LEU A 18 -7.41 -19.00 -14.33
CA LEU A 18 -8.66 -19.69 -14.65
C LEU A 18 -8.67 -21.16 -14.21
N GLN A 19 -7.51 -21.77 -14.03
CA GLN A 19 -7.36 -23.15 -13.55
C GLN A 19 -7.40 -23.26 -12.01
N ARG A 20 -7.50 -22.14 -11.28
CA ARG A 20 -7.45 -22.10 -9.82
C ARG A 20 -8.62 -21.30 -9.27
N SER A 21 -9.16 -21.76 -8.14
CA SER A 21 -10.12 -20.98 -7.37
C SER A 21 -9.41 -19.77 -6.77
N SER A 22 -9.98 -18.58 -6.96
CA SER A 22 -9.50 -17.33 -6.38
C SER A 22 -10.67 -16.55 -5.79
N GLY A 23 -10.48 -15.98 -4.60
CA GLY A 23 -11.46 -15.12 -3.95
C GLY A 23 -11.57 -13.72 -4.56
N ILE A 24 -10.67 -13.36 -5.49
CA ILE A 24 -10.66 -12.05 -6.16
C ILE A 24 -10.64 -12.19 -7.68
N TRP A 25 -9.75 -13.04 -8.22
CA TRP A 25 -9.63 -13.13 -9.68
C TRP A 25 -10.91 -13.71 -10.29
N ASN A 26 -11.39 -13.06 -11.36
CA ASN A 26 -12.65 -13.37 -12.04
C ASN A 26 -13.92 -13.29 -11.16
N GLN A 27 -13.85 -12.62 -10.00
CA GLN A 27 -14.98 -12.42 -9.09
C GLN A 27 -15.47 -10.97 -9.10
N ASP A 28 -16.65 -10.75 -8.51
CA ASP A 28 -17.12 -9.44 -8.12
C ASP A 28 -16.75 -9.18 -6.66
N VAL A 29 -15.87 -8.22 -6.42
CA VAL A 29 -15.36 -7.88 -5.08
C VAL A 29 -15.55 -6.40 -4.81
N THR A 30 -16.04 -6.07 -3.62
CA THR A 30 -16.17 -4.68 -3.17
C THR A 30 -15.30 -4.47 -1.93
N PHE A 31 -14.36 -3.54 -2.02
CA PHE A 31 -13.60 -3.04 -0.88
C PHE A 31 -14.29 -1.79 -0.33
N SER A 32 -14.86 -1.94 0.86
CA SER A 32 -15.65 -0.91 1.53
C SER A 32 -14.74 0.09 2.26
N PRO A 33 -15.04 1.40 2.21
CA PRO A 33 -14.24 2.41 2.93
C PRO A 33 -14.03 2.04 4.41
N GLY A 34 -12.82 2.22 4.92
CA GLY A 34 -12.49 1.97 6.32
C GLY A 34 -12.16 0.51 6.66
N SER A 35 -12.40 -0.46 5.76
CA SER A 35 -12.15 -1.87 6.06
C SER A 35 -10.66 -2.23 6.01
N PHE A 36 -10.24 -3.11 6.90
CA PHE A 36 -8.92 -3.72 6.95
C PHE A 36 -8.97 -5.07 6.24
N VAL A 37 -8.35 -5.15 5.07
CA VAL A 37 -8.48 -6.30 4.16
C VAL A 37 -7.15 -7.03 4.07
N LYS A 38 -7.17 -8.34 4.36
CA LYS A 38 -6.06 -9.25 4.13
C LYS A 38 -6.27 -10.02 2.83
N ILE A 39 -5.25 -10.07 2.00
CA ILE A 39 -5.19 -10.90 0.80
C ILE A 39 -3.98 -11.83 0.95
N LYS A 40 -4.25 -13.08 1.30
CA LYS A 40 -3.23 -14.13 1.37
C LYS A 40 -3.03 -14.73 -0.01
N ALA A 41 -1.79 -14.80 -0.48
CA ALA A 41 -1.50 -15.59 -1.66
C ALA A 41 -0.07 -16.12 -1.77
N PRO A 42 0.12 -17.37 -2.26
CA PRO A 42 1.43 -17.90 -2.61
C PRO A 42 2.18 -17.03 -3.63
N SER A 43 3.49 -17.23 -3.75
CA SER A 43 4.28 -16.55 -4.78
C SER A 43 3.78 -16.89 -6.20
N GLY A 44 3.79 -15.89 -7.09
CA GLY A 44 3.40 -16.07 -8.49
C GLY A 44 1.89 -16.22 -8.75
N THR A 45 1.03 -15.79 -7.82
CA THR A 45 -0.45 -15.74 -7.94
C THR A 45 -0.98 -14.35 -8.30
N GLY A 46 -0.09 -13.35 -8.39
CA GLY A 46 -0.43 -12.01 -8.85
C GLY A 46 -0.73 -10.97 -7.77
N LYS A 47 -0.28 -11.14 -6.51
CA LYS A 47 -0.42 -10.15 -5.43
C LYS A 47 -0.02 -8.73 -5.85
N THR A 48 1.25 -8.56 -6.26
CA THR A 48 1.78 -7.30 -6.77
C THR A 48 1.01 -6.80 -7.99
N THR A 49 0.58 -7.70 -8.87
CA THR A 49 -0.24 -7.38 -10.03
C THR A 49 -1.58 -6.77 -9.62
N LEU A 50 -2.26 -7.36 -8.64
CA LEU A 50 -3.52 -6.84 -8.09
C LEU A 50 -3.31 -5.46 -7.45
N VAL A 51 -2.31 -5.31 -6.58
CA VAL A 51 -1.98 -4.01 -5.95
C VAL A 51 -1.71 -2.95 -7.02
N HIS A 52 -0.99 -3.29 -8.09
CA HIS A 52 -0.72 -2.37 -9.19
C HIS A 52 -1.97 -1.99 -10.01
N TYR A 53 -2.94 -2.90 -10.18
CA TYR A 53 -4.24 -2.59 -10.80
C TYR A 53 -5.08 -1.69 -9.90
N LEU A 54 -5.12 -1.98 -8.59
CA LEU A 54 -5.80 -1.15 -7.60
C LEU A 54 -5.17 0.25 -7.49
N TYR A 55 -3.87 0.38 -7.66
CA TYR A 55 -3.16 1.67 -7.69
C TYR A 55 -3.14 2.34 -9.08
N HIS A 56 -3.71 1.68 -10.09
CA HIS A 56 -3.78 2.14 -11.48
C HIS A 56 -2.42 2.53 -12.09
N ILE A 57 -1.42 1.65 -11.94
CA ILE A 57 -0.10 1.79 -12.59
C ILE A 57 0.22 0.66 -13.57
N ARG A 58 -0.73 -0.27 -13.75
CA ARG A 58 -0.66 -1.41 -14.65
C ARG A 58 -2.03 -1.58 -15.30
N TYR A 59 -2.07 -1.98 -16.57
CA TYR A 59 -3.29 -1.87 -17.42
C TYR A 59 -3.60 -3.12 -18.25
N ASP A 60 -2.78 -4.16 -18.16
CA ASP A 60 -2.88 -5.41 -18.92
C ASP A 60 -3.87 -6.40 -18.28
N TYR A 61 -5.14 -6.00 -18.13
CA TYR A 61 -6.20 -6.83 -17.55
C TYR A 61 -7.50 -6.84 -18.37
N THR A 62 -8.32 -7.87 -18.18
CA THR A 62 -9.73 -7.91 -18.58
C THR A 62 -10.63 -7.70 -17.36
N GLY A 63 -11.93 -7.46 -17.59
CA GLY A 63 -12.85 -7.07 -16.53
C GLY A 63 -12.72 -5.58 -16.20
N THR A 64 -13.22 -5.17 -15.04
CA THR A 64 -13.30 -3.75 -14.67
C THR A 64 -12.86 -3.54 -13.23
N VAL A 65 -12.18 -2.41 -12.99
CA VAL A 65 -11.98 -1.86 -11.66
C VAL A 65 -12.69 -0.51 -11.62
N LEU A 66 -13.60 -0.34 -10.66
CA LEU A 66 -14.38 0.87 -10.43
C LEU A 66 -13.89 1.54 -9.15
N VAL A 67 -13.77 2.87 -9.17
CA VAL A 67 -13.62 3.70 -7.97
C VAL A 67 -14.83 4.61 -7.91
N ASP A 68 -15.57 4.58 -6.80
CA ASP A 68 -16.82 5.34 -6.63
C ASP A 68 -17.75 5.22 -7.87
N ASN A 69 -17.96 3.98 -8.34
CA ASN A 69 -18.75 3.60 -9.53
C ASN A 69 -18.23 4.08 -10.90
N ARG A 70 -17.05 4.70 -10.97
CA ARG A 70 -16.42 5.11 -12.24
C ARG A 70 -15.26 4.17 -12.58
N PRO A 71 -15.17 3.65 -13.81
CA PRO A 71 -14.08 2.75 -14.20
C PRO A 71 -12.74 3.48 -14.26
N TRP A 72 -11.67 2.79 -13.87
CA TRP A 72 -10.31 3.33 -13.86
C TRP A 72 -9.91 4.08 -15.14
N PRO A 73 -10.10 3.52 -16.35
CA PRO A 73 -9.76 4.19 -17.61
C PRO A 73 -10.52 5.49 -17.89
N ALA A 74 -11.63 5.76 -17.18
CA ALA A 74 -12.36 7.00 -17.37
C ALA A 74 -11.71 8.19 -16.65
N TYR A 75 -10.80 7.97 -15.69
CA TYR A 75 -10.11 9.05 -14.99
C TYR A 75 -8.95 9.60 -15.84
N ASN A 76 -8.88 10.92 -15.96
CA ASN A 76 -7.76 11.55 -16.64
C ASN A 76 -6.50 11.64 -15.74
N LYS A 77 -5.36 12.01 -16.32
CA LYS A 77 -4.07 12.07 -15.62
C LYS A 77 -4.07 12.97 -14.38
N ASN A 78 -4.79 14.09 -14.43
CA ASN A 78 -4.86 15.06 -13.32
C ASN A 78 -5.73 14.51 -12.18
N GLU A 79 -6.86 13.90 -12.50
CA GLU A 79 -7.72 13.23 -11.51
C GLU A 79 -6.97 12.09 -10.81
N LEU A 80 -6.22 11.27 -11.58
CA LEU A 80 -5.39 10.19 -11.04
C LEU A 80 -4.24 10.71 -10.16
N ALA A 81 -3.63 11.83 -10.53
CA ALA A 81 -2.59 12.46 -9.72
C ALA A 81 -3.16 12.97 -8.39
N ALA A 82 -4.29 13.69 -8.43
CA ALA A 82 -4.97 14.17 -7.23
C ALA A 82 -5.41 13.02 -6.32
N MET A 83 -5.94 11.93 -6.88
CA MET A 83 -6.34 10.77 -6.11
C MET A 83 -5.17 10.09 -5.40
N ARG A 84 -4.03 9.91 -6.07
CA ARG A 84 -2.80 9.33 -5.45
C ARG A 84 -2.07 10.28 -4.49
N GLN A 85 -2.44 11.56 -4.50
CA GLN A 85 -1.92 12.57 -3.59
C GLN A 85 -2.79 12.72 -2.33
N GLN A 86 -4.09 12.43 -2.42
CA GLN A 86 -5.05 12.77 -1.35
C GLN A 86 -5.89 11.60 -0.84
N GLN A 87 -5.99 10.51 -1.60
CA GLN A 87 -6.95 9.44 -1.32
C GLN A 87 -6.32 8.04 -1.29
N ILE A 88 -5.24 7.80 -2.03
CA ILE A 88 -4.58 6.48 -2.08
C ILE A 88 -3.10 6.62 -1.78
N SER A 89 -2.66 5.90 -0.75
CA SER A 89 -1.24 5.71 -0.42
C SER A 89 -0.82 4.27 -0.65
N ILE A 90 0.47 4.03 -0.85
CA ILE A 90 0.99 2.70 -1.21
C ILE A 90 2.37 2.43 -0.62
N ILE A 91 2.57 1.20 -0.17
CA ILE A 91 3.87 0.59 0.13
C ILE A 91 4.11 -0.49 -0.91
N PHE A 92 5.08 -0.27 -1.79
CA PHE A 92 5.48 -1.26 -2.79
C PHE A 92 6.43 -2.29 -2.19
N GLN A 93 6.40 -3.52 -2.70
CA GLN A 93 7.33 -4.58 -2.31
C GLN A 93 8.79 -4.17 -2.55
N ASP A 94 9.09 -3.49 -3.67
CA ASP A 94 10.43 -2.98 -4.00
C ASP A 94 10.76 -1.63 -3.34
N LEU A 95 9.88 -1.15 -2.45
CA LEU A 95 9.96 0.08 -1.65
C LEU A 95 9.97 1.39 -2.45
N ARG A 96 10.50 1.40 -3.69
CA ARG A 96 10.66 2.58 -4.56
C ARG A 96 11.22 3.80 -3.84
N LEU A 97 12.20 3.61 -2.96
CA LEU A 97 12.97 4.70 -2.39
C LEU A 97 14.02 5.16 -3.40
N PHE A 98 14.26 6.47 -3.45
CA PHE A 98 15.32 7.05 -4.25
C PHE A 98 16.63 6.94 -3.48
N GLU A 99 17.50 6.04 -3.96
CA GLU A 99 18.77 5.69 -3.31
C GLU A 99 19.69 6.89 -3.04
N GLN A 100 19.67 7.88 -3.93
CA GLN A 100 20.49 9.10 -3.83
C GLN A 100 19.98 10.09 -2.79
N LEU A 101 18.71 9.99 -2.41
CA LEU A 101 18.09 10.83 -1.39
C LEU A 101 18.25 10.22 -0.01
N THR A 102 18.31 11.08 0.99
CA THR A 102 18.22 10.69 2.40
C THR A 102 16.86 10.06 2.71
N ALA A 103 16.78 9.36 3.85
CA ALA A 103 15.53 8.80 4.32
C ALA A 103 14.45 9.89 4.55
N VAL A 104 14.81 11.04 5.12
CA VAL A 104 13.88 12.15 5.32
C VAL A 104 13.46 12.80 4.00
N GLU A 105 14.36 12.97 3.04
CA GLU A 105 14.01 13.49 1.71
C GLU A 105 13.05 12.55 0.98
N ASN A 106 13.25 11.24 1.09
CA ASN A 106 12.31 10.25 0.55
C ASN A 106 10.90 10.40 1.14
N ILE A 107 10.80 10.62 2.44
CA ILE A 107 9.52 10.86 3.13
C ILE A 107 8.90 12.18 2.62
N ASP A 108 9.72 13.22 2.51
CA ASP A 108 9.30 14.57 2.15
C ASP A 108 8.76 14.68 0.74
N LEU A 109 9.26 13.86 -0.21
CA LEU A 109 8.75 13.81 -1.58
C LEU A 109 7.22 13.70 -1.66
N LYS A 110 6.59 12.96 -0.75
CA LYS A 110 5.13 12.84 -0.68
C LYS A 110 4.50 13.92 0.19
N ARG A 111 5.14 14.25 1.31
CA ARG A 111 4.64 15.24 2.28
C ARG A 111 4.46 16.63 1.67
N VAL A 112 5.38 17.07 0.81
CA VAL A 112 5.39 18.44 0.26
C VAL A 112 4.70 18.58 -1.10
N MET A 113 4.06 17.51 -1.60
CA MET A 113 3.30 17.61 -2.85
C MET A 113 2.07 18.52 -2.69
N LEU A 114 1.53 18.63 -1.48
CA LEU A 114 0.38 19.50 -1.17
C LEU A 114 0.87 20.89 -0.74
N PRO A 115 0.12 21.97 -1.06
CA PRO A 115 0.47 23.33 -0.64
C PRO A 115 0.70 23.45 0.87
N ASN A 116 -0.08 22.69 1.64
CA ASN A 116 0.10 22.51 3.08
C ASN A 116 0.52 21.06 3.35
N PRO A 117 1.73 20.84 3.91
CA PRO A 117 2.17 19.52 4.33
C PRO A 117 1.17 18.84 5.26
N TYR A 118 0.77 17.63 4.91
CA TYR A 118 -0.22 16.87 5.70
C TYR A 118 0.33 16.45 7.07
N CYS A 119 1.58 15.97 7.10
CA CYS A 119 2.30 15.67 8.33
C CYS A 119 3.32 16.77 8.64
N SER A 120 3.51 17.10 9.91
CA SER A 120 4.59 17.99 10.33
C SER A 120 5.93 17.23 10.41
N PRO A 121 7.08 17.92 10.34
CA PRO A 121 8.39 17.31 10.58
C PRO A 121 8.50 16.62 11.95
N GLU A 122 7.83 17.14 12.97
CA GLU A 122 7.78 16.54 14.31
C GLU A 122 7.06 15.19 14.28
N LYS A 123 5.92 15.11 13.58
CA LYS A 123 5.18 13.85 13.42
C LYS A 123 6.02 12.79 12.66
N ILE A 124 6.83 13.21 11.68
CA ILE A 124 7.78 12.30 11.01
C ILE A 124 8.81 11.76 12.02
N ARG A 125 9.39 12.63 12.85
CA ARG A 125 10.36 12.21 13.88
C ARG A 125 9.74 11.29 14.92
N GLU A 126 8.49 11.53 15.31
CA GLU A 126 7.72 10.65 16.20
C GLU A 126 7.54 9.26 15.59
N MET A 127 7.07 9.19 14.33
CA MET A 127 6.94 7.91 13.62
C MET A 127 8.29 7.19 13.47
N ALA A 128 9.36 7.92 13.14
CA ALA A 128 10.71 7.37 13.04
C ALA A 128 11.22 6.82 14.38
N ALA A 129 10.93 7.48 15.50
CA ALA A 129 11.28 7.01 16.83
C ALA A 129 10.53 5.72 17.18
N ARG A 130 9.23 5.66 16.90
CA ARG A 130 8.41 4.46 17.11
C ARG A 130 8.91 3.26 16.30
N LEU A 131 9.35 3.51 15.06
CA LEU A 131 9.92 2.49 14.17
C LEU A 131 11.44 2.30 14.33
N ASN A 132 12.06 2.90 15.35
CA ASN A 132 13.50 2.76 15.62
C ASN A 132 14.41 3.06 14.40
N VAL A 133 14.12 4.15 13.69
CA VAL A 133 14.87 4.60 12.48
C VAL A 133 15.26 6.08 12.52
N THR A 134 15.18 6.72 13.68
CA THR A 134 15.58 8.14 13.82
C THR A 134 17.05 8.36 13.45
N HIS A 135 17.94 7.42 13.75
CA HIS A 135 19.39 7.51 13.50
C HIS A 135 19.76 7.48 12.01
N VAL A 136 18.88 7.01 11.14
CA VAL A 136 19.11 6.95 9.68
C VAL A 136 18.40 8.04 8.89
N LEU A 137 17.63 8.93 9.53
CA LEU A 137 16.83 9.94 8.81
C LEU A 137 17.67 10.82 7.86
N GLN A 138 18.89 11.15 8.25
CA GLN A 138 19.82 11.99 7.48
C GLN A 138 20.76 11.18 6.57
N GLN A 139 20.65 9.85 6.55
CA GLN A 139 21.49 8.98 5.73
C GLN A 139 20.83 8.73 4.38
N SER A 140 21.66 8.64 3.33
CA SER A 140 21.24 8.24 1.99
C SER A 140 20.60 6.86 2.03
N SER A 141 19.41 6.68 1.43
CA SER A 141 18.68 5.41 1.49
C SER A 141 19.44 4.22 0.89
N LYS A 142 20.46 4.49 0.06
CA LYS A 142 21.41 3.49 -0.45
C LYS A 142 22.20 2.79 0.65
N THR A 143 22.54 3.48 1.75
CA THR A 143 23.38 2.94 2.82
C THR A 143 22.60 2.21 3.91
N LEU A 144 21.27 2.31 3.89
CA LEU A 144 20.38 1.68 4.87
C LEU A 144 20.31 0.17 4.65
N SER A 145 20.05 -0.57 5.72
CA SER A 145 19.58 -1.95 5.59
C SER A 145 18.21 -2.00 4.91
N TYR A 146 17.86 -3.16 4.35
CA TYR A 146 16.55 -3.32 3.70
C TYR A 146 15.38 -3.12 4.69
N GLY A 147 15.51 -3.64 5.92
CA GLY A 147 14.50 -3.43 6.97
C GLY A 147 14.35 -1.97 7.39
N GLU A 148 15.45 -1.20 7.46
CA GLU A 148 15.36 0.25 7.66
C GLU A 148 14.65 0.94 6.50
N ARG A 149 14.98 0.59 5.24
CA ARG A 149 14.26 1.10 4.06
C ARG A 149 12.77 0.78 4.11
N GLN A 150 12.36 -0.42 4.54
CA GLN A 150 10.95 -0.77 4.71
C GLN A 150 10.26 0.17 5.69
N ARG A 151 10.87 0.40 6.86
CA ARG A 151 10.32 1.32 7.87
C ARG A 151 10.26 2.76 7.37
N ILE A 152 11.23 3.22 6.57
CA ILE A 152 11.16 4.52 5.89
C ILE A 152 10.04 4.57 4.84
N ALA A 153 9.84 3.51 4.05
CA ALA A 153 8.75 3.43 3.07
C ALA A 153 7.37 3.46 3.74
N ILE A 154 7.21 2.81 4.90
CA ILE A 154 6.02 2.89 5.75
C ILE A 154 5.78 4.34 6.18
N ILE A 155 6.78 5.01 6.76
CA ILE A 155 6.64 6.42 7.19
C ILE A 155 6.27 7.32 6.01
N ARG A 156 6.90 7.14 4.85
CA ARG A 156 6.57 7.88 3.63
C ARG A 156 5.12 7.68 3.20
N ALA A 157 4.63 6.45 3.24
CA ALA A 157 3.24 6.14 2.91
C ALA A 157 2.25 6.77 3.91
N LEU A 158 2.64 6.86 5.18
CA LEU A 158 1.83 7.48 6.24
C LEU A 158 1.91 9.02 6.25
N SER A 159 2.87 9.63 5.53
CA SER A 159 3.13 11.08 5.55
C SER A 159 2.30 11.91 4.55
N GLN A 160 1.31 11.30 3.91
CA GLN A 160 0.34 11.94 3.01
C GLN A 160 -1.09 11.56 3.43
N PRO A 161 -2.12 12.34 3.06
CA PRO A 161 -3.49 11.94 3.32
C PRO A 161 -3.87 10.72 2.48
N PHE A 162 -4.68 9.84 3.06
CA PHE A 162 -5.26 8.71 2.34
C PHE A 162 -6.59 8.25 2.96
N ARG A 163 -7.42 7.65 2.11
CA ARG A 163 -8.59 6.85 2.46
C ARG A 163 -8.31 5.35 2.34
N TRP A 164 -7.37 4.98 1.47
CA TRP A 164 -6.86 3.63 1.30
C TRP A 164 -5.34 3.60 1.38
N LEU A 165 -4.80 2.69 2.19
CA LEU A 165 -3.40 2.30 2.18
C LEU A 165 -3.27 0.93 1.49
N LEU A 166 -2.59 0.87 0.36
CA LEU A 166 -2.29 -0.38 -0.32
C LEU A 166 -0.90 -0.86 0.11
N MET A 167 -0.75 -2.12 0.49
CA MET A 167 0.52 -2.64 1.00
C MET A 167 0.84 -3.96 0.34
N ASP A 168 1.99 -4.02 -0.34
CA ASP A 168 2.49 -5.23 -0.98
C ASP A 168 3.68 -5.81 -0.20
N GLU A 169 3.41 -6.87 0.57
CA GLU A 169 4.40 -7.56 1.44
C GLU A 169 5.24 -6.59 2.30
N PRO A 170 4.62 -5.65 3.06
CA PRO A 170 5.31 -4.54 3.71
C PRO A 170 6.25 -4.97 4.85
N PHE A 171 6.14 -6.21 5.35
CA PHE A 171 6.88 -6.71 6.52
C PHE A 171 7.88 -7.84 6.19
N SER A 172 8.01 -8.21 4.91
CA SER A 172 8.78 -9.38 4.46
C SER A 172 10.25 -9.46 4.90
N HIS A 173 10.84 -8.34 5.32
CA HIS A 173 12.25 -8.27 5.76
C HIS A 173 12.39 -7.60 7.14
N LEU A 174 11.31 -7.59 7.93
CA LEU A 174 11.31 -7.13 9.31
C LEU A 174 11.30 -8.33 10.27
N ASP A 175 12.05 -8.22 11.37
CA ASP A 175 11.87 -9.13 12.50
C ASP A 175 10.51 -8.89 13.20
N GLU A 176 10.12 -9.82 14.07
CA GLU A 176 8.81 -9.80 14.73
C GLU A 176 8.57 -8.50 15.53
N GLU A 177 9.59 -7.99 16.22
CA GLU A 177 9.46 -6.78 17.02
C GLU A 177 9.19 -5.56 16.14
N ASN A 178 9.96 -5.41 15.07
CA ASN A 178 9.80 -4.31 14.12
C ASN A 178 8.48 -4.41 13.36
N THR A 179 8.04 -5.63 13.01
CA THR A 179 6.72 -5.87 12.40
C THR A 179 5.60 -5.43 13.34
N ARG A 180 5.68 -5.78 14.64
CA ARG A 180 4.67 -5.37 15.63
C ARG A 180 4.59 -3.84 15.78
N ARG A 181 5.75 -3.17 15.85
CA ARG A 181 5.83 -1.70 15.92
C ARG A 181 5.22 -1.04 14.68
N ALA A 182 5.55 -1.57 13.50
CA ALA A 182 5.03 -1.09 12.22
C ALA A 182 3.51 -1.28 12.10
N ALA A 183 3.01 -2.47 12.42
CA ALA A 183 1.59 -2.79 12.35
C ALA A 183 0.77 -1.93 13.32
N SER A 184 1.23 -1.76 14.57
CA SER A 184 0.60 -0.88 15.55
C SER A 184 0.51 0.56 15.03
N LEU A 185 1.60 1.11 14.50
CA LEU A 185 1.61 2.46 13.93
C LEU A 185 0.63 2.57 12.74
N ILE A 186 0.65 1.62 11.81
CA ILE A 186 -0.25 1.60 10.64
C ILE A 186 -1.71 1.56 11.09
N ALA A 187 -2.05 0.70 12.05
CA ALA A 187 -3.41 0.54 12.56
C ALA A 187 -3.93 1.82 13.22
N GLU A 188 -3.11 2.46 14.06
CA GLU A 188 -3.46 3.73 14.72
C GLU A 188 -3.68 4.85 13.70
N GLU A 189 -2.78 4.98 12.74
CA GLU A 189 -2.84 6.01 11.70
C GLU A 189 -4.02 5.79 10.74
N CYS A 190 -4.38 4.54 10.43
CA CYS A 190 -5.60 4.23 9.67
C CYS A 190 -6.87 4.56 10.46
N LYS A 191 -6.94 4.16 11.74
CA LYS A 191 -8.08 4.46 12.63
C LYS A 191 -8.29 5.96 12.82
N ALA A 192 -7.22 6.72 13.07
CA ALA A 192 -7.28 8.17 13.24
C ALA A 192 -7.81 8.90 11.99
N ARG A 193 -7.63 8.29 10.80
CA ARG A 193 -8.08 8.84 9.51
C ARG A 193 -9.44 8.30 9.04
N ASN A 194 -10.01 7.32 9.74
CA ASN A 194 -11.11 6.50 9.25
C ASN A 194 -10.82 5.93 7.83
N ALA A 195 -9.57 5.46 7.65
CA ALA A 195 -9.05 4.93 6.40
C ALA A 195 -8.99 3.40 6.44
N GLY A 196 -9.22 2.76 5.30
CA GLY A 196 -9.04 1.33 5.12
C GLY A 196 -7.65 0.99 4.60
N PHE A 197 -7.28 -0.29 4.63
CA PHE A 197 -6.09 -0.78 3.95
C PHE A 197 -6.33 -2.12 3.27
N ILE A 198 -5.52 -2.40 2.25
CA ILE A 198 -5.45 -3.70 1.60
C ILE A 198 -4.01 -4.19 1.72
N LEU A 199 -3.83 -5.30 2.43
CA LEU A 199 -2.53 -5.94 2.68
C LEU A 199 -2.44 -7.23 1.88
N THR A 200 -1.44 -7.34 1.00
CA THR A 200 -1.08 -8.61 0.35
C THR A 200 0.12 -9.24 1.03
N ASP A 201 0.05 -10.55 1.31
CA ASP A 201 1.16 -11.31 1.89
C ASP A 201 1.12 -12.80 1.53
N LEU A 202 2.19 -13.52 1.81
CA LEU A 202 2.30 -14.98 1.68
C LEU A 202 1.59 -15.71 2.82
N ASP A 203 1.73 -15.18 4.03
CA ASP A 203 1.33 -15.86 5.26
C ASP A 203 0.06 -15.27 5.88
N ASP A 204 -0.61 -16.11 6.67
CA ASP A 204 -1.57 -15.60 7.65
C ASP A 204 -0.81 -14.92 8.77
N ASP A 205 -1.33 -13.80 9.24
CA ASP A 205 -0.80 -13.10 10.39
C ASP A 205 -1.95 -12.61 11.27
N GLN A 206 -1.59 -12.20 12.48
CA GLN A 206 -2.49 -11.60 13.45
C GLN A 206 -2.03 -10.17 13.82
N HIS A 207 -1.33 -9.50 12.92
CA HIS A 207 -0.82 -8.15 13.13
C HIS A 207 -1.95 -7.11 13.20
N PHE A 208 -3.09 -7.41 12.57
CA PHE A 208 -4.27 -6.54 12.55
C PHE A 208 -5.55 -7.33 12.83
N SER A 209 -6.57 -6.66 13.35
CA SER A 209 -7.94 -7.14 13.32
C SER A 209 -8.53 -6.86 11.93
N TYR A 210 -8.42 -7.83 11.02
CA TYR A 210 -8.95 -7.71 9.67
C TYR A 210 -10.47 -7.90 9.65
N ASP A 211 -11.16 -7.12 8.81
CA ASP A 211 -12.59 -7.25 8.58
C ASP A 211 -12.90 -8.30 7.50
N VAL A 212 -11.99 -8.44 6.54
CA VAL A 212 -12.18 -9.31 5.37
C VAL A 212 -10.87 -10.02 5.02
N HIS A 213 -10.99 -11.31 4.72
CA HIS A 213 -9.90 -12.16 4.25
C HIS A 213 -10.23 -12.70 2.86
N TYR A 214 -9.28 -12.56 1.94
CA TYR A 214 -9.31 -13.20 0.63
C TYR A 214 -8.09 -14.11 0.44
N GLN A 215 -8.28 -15.16 -0.35
CA GLN A 215 -7.21 -16.02 -0.83
C GLN A 215 -7.13 -15.90 -2.35
N LEU A 216 -5.95 -15.62 -2.91
CA LEU A 216 -5.77 -15.59 -4.37
C LEU A 216 -5.44 -16.95 -4.99
#